data_AF-A0A970R137-F1
#
_entry.id   AF-A0A970R137-F1
#
_cell.length_a   1.000
_cell.length_b   1.000
_cell.length_c   1.000
_cell.angle_alpha   90.00
_cell.angle_beta   90.00
_cell.angle_gamma   90.00
#
_symmetry.space_group_name_H-M   'P 1'
#
loop_
_entity.id
_entity.type
_entity.pdbx_description
1 polymer ?
#
loop_
_entity_poly.entity_id
_entity_poly.type
_entity_poly.pdbx_seq_one_letter_code
_entity_poly.pdbx_strand_id
1 'polypeptide(L)'
;MQTAFPESLFAAMAEHGGKNLHIVFITQMLPRDLVSIVTGRGILHITASDLRLHAEDIHRYFALSGCAVSDEEAGRIAGYTEGWVIAVYLQLRSYREEGALSVASGIYVLMERLVWYALDTAQQTFLLRLSSFRTITQRAGLRGSRL
;
A
#
# COMPACT_ATOMS: atom_id res chain seq x y z
N MET A 1 -4.87 20.35 13.10
CA MET A 1 -3.68 20.50 12.23
C MET A 1 -2.71 19.38 12.57
N GLN A 2 -2.26 18.58 11.59
CA GLN A 2 -1.17 17.64 11.81
C GLN A 2 0.11 18.47 11.76
N THR A 3 0.81 18.56 12.89
CA THR A 3 2.12 19.21 12.94
C THR A 3 3.03 18.49 11.97
N ALA A 4 3.55 19.20 10.97
CA ALA A 4 4.54 18.65 10.05
C ALA A 4 5.70 18.03 10.86
N PHE A 5 6.20 16.90 10.40
CA PHE A 5 7.37 16.27 11.03
C PHE A 5 8.53 17.27 10.99
N PRO A 6 9.12 17.65 12.14
CA PRO A 6 10.14 18.70 12.16
C PRO A 6 11.38 18.32 11.35
N GLU A 7 11.82 19.19 10.45
CA GLU A 7 13.03 18.99 9.63
C GLU A 7 14.27 18.73 10.48
N SER A 8 14.41 19.45 11.60
CA SER A 8 15.52 19.27 12.53
C SER A 8 15.55 17.87 13.16
N LEU A 9 14.39 17.27 13.42
CA LEU A 9 14.31 15.90 13.93
C LEU A 9 14.69 14.89 12.85
N PHE A 10 14.22 15.09 11.62
CA PHE A 10 14.62 14.24 10.48
C PHE A 10 16.13 14.27 10.27
N ALA A 11 16.73 15.47 10.25
CA ALA A 11 18.16 15.67 10.08
C ALA A 11 18.96 14.97 11.20
N ALA A 12 18.55 15.16 12.46
CA ALA A 12 19.21 14.52 13.60
C ALA A 12 19.13 12.99 13.54
N MET A 13 17.99 12.44 13.12
CA MET A 13 17.82 11.00 12.94
C MET A 13 18.64 10.48 11.75
N ALA A 14 18.76 11.24 10.66
CA ALA A 14 19.62 10.88 9.53
C ALA A 14 21.11 10.87 9.90
N GLU A 15 21.53 11.75 10.81
CA GLU A 15 22.94 11.94 11.23
C GLU A 15 23.29 11.23 12.54
N HIS A 16 22.45 10.30 13.00
CA HIS A 16 22.55 9.74 14.35
C HIS A 16 23.88 9.02 14.67
N GLY A 17 24.67 8.61 13.67
CA GLY A 17 26.04 8.08 13.82
C GLY A 17 26.19 6.77 14.60
N GLY A 18 25.08 6.14 15.00
CA GLY A 18 25.05 4.92 15.80
C GLY A 18 25.35 3.68 14.97
N LYS A 19 26.45 2.97 15.27
CA LYS A 19 26.94 1.84 14.46
C LYS A 19 25.95 0.68 14.29
N ASN A 20 24.98 0.53 15.19
CA ASN A 20 24.00 -0.57 15.19
C ASN A 20 22.54 -0.07 15.16
N LEU A 21 22.31 1.18 14.77
CA LEU A 21 20.97 1.74 14.64
C LEU A 21 20.66 1.96 13.16
N HIS A 22 19.57 1.35 12.69
CA HIS A 22 19.03 1.58 11.35
C HIS A 22 17.64 2.17 11.50
N ILE A 23 17.40 3.29 10.83
CA ILE A 23 16.13 4.00 10.89
C ILE A 23 15.49 3.94 9.49
N VAL A 24 14.25 3.46 9.45
CA VAL A 24 13.45 3.42 8.22
C VAL A 24 12.29 4.41 8.37
N PHE A 25 12.19 5.34 7.43
CA PHE A 25 11.08 6.27 7.34
C PHE A 25 10.08 5.79 6.28
N ILE A 26 8.81 5.73 6.65
CA ILE A 26 7.71 5.44 5.71
C ILE A 26 6.78 6.64 5.73
N THR A 27 6.64 7.30 4.58
CA THR A 27 5.77 8.46 4.40
C THR A 27 5.06 8.39 3.06
N GLN A 28 3.85 8.93 2.98
CA GLN A 28 3.10 9.02 1.71
C GLN A 28 3.65 10.12 0.81
N MET A 29 4.09 11.23 1.40
CA MET A 29 4.72 12.33 0.67
C MET A 29 5.95 12.80 1.45
N LEU A 30 7.07 12.92 0.76
CA LEU A 30 8.25 13.56 1.32
C LEU A 30 8.10 15.08 1.17
N PRO A 31 8.05 15.85 2.26
CA PRO A 31 8.02 17.31 2.17
C PRO A 31 9.23 17.82 1.40
N ARG A 32 9.06 18.86 0.58
CA ARG A 32 10.13 19.41 -0.28
C ARG A 32 11.39 19.75 0.51
N ASP A 33 11.22 20.28 1.72
CA ASP A 33 12.33 20.69 2.58
C ASP A 33 13.18 19.49 3.04
N LEU A 34 12.60 18.28 3.10
CA LEU A 34 13.34 17.05 3.42
C LEU A 34 14.01 16.41 2.20
N VAL A 35 13.55 16.71 0.98
CA VAL A 35 14.10 16.14 -0.25
C VAL A 35 15.58 16.49 -0.40
N SER A 36 15.96 17.74 -0.11
CA SER A 36 17.35 18.21 -0.17
C SER A 36 18.26 17.47 0.83
N ILE A 37 17.74 17.15 2.01
CA ILE A 37 18.46 16.37 3.03
C ILE A 37 18.66 14.94 2.55
N VAL A 38 17.64 14.32 1.97
CA VAL A 38 17.72 12.95 1.45
C VAL A 38 18.73 12.84 0.31
N THR A 39 18.68 13.75 -0.68
CA THR A 39 19.58 13.71 -1.84
C THR A 39 21.00 14.14 -1.49
N GLY A 40 21.18 15.13 -0.61
CA GLY A 40 22.48 15.68 -0.25
C GLY A 40 23.31 14.82 0.70
N ARG A 41 22.69 13.89 1.45
CA ARG A 41 23.36 13.11 2.50
C ARG A 41 23.50 11.62 2.21
N GLY A 42 23.21 11.18 0.99
CA GLY A 42 23.35 9.78 0.59
C GLY A 42 22.40 8.83 1.31
N ILE A 43 21.23 9.33 1.76
CA ILE A 43 20.20 8.51 2.36
C ILE A 43 19.56 7.65 1.27
N LEU A 44 19.47 6.34 1.50
CA LEU A 44 18.77 5.45 0.57
C LEU A 44 17.29 5.82 0.50
N HIS A 45 16.80 6.08 -0.71
CA HIS A 45 15.43 6.49 -0.96
C HIS A 45 14.76 5.49 -1.87
N ILE A 46 13.75 4.79 -1.34
CA ILE A 46 12.87 3.91 -2.09
C ILE A 46 11.65 4.74 -2.50
N THR A 47 11.43 4.87 -3.79
CA THR A 47 10.33 5.63 -4.37
C THR A 47 9.14 4.73 -4.71
N ALA A 48 8.02 5.35 -5.08
CA ALA A 48 6.87 4.61 -5.58
C ALA A 48 7.22 3.78 -6.83
N SER A 49 8.13 4.25 -7.68
CA SER A 49 8.58 3.52 -8.88
C SER A 49 9.32 2.24 -8.52
N ASP A 50 10.15 2.27 -7.48
CA ASP A 50 10.90 1.09 -7.00
C ASP A 50 9.98 0.03 -6.38
N LEU A 51 8.76 0.40 -6.00
CA LEU A 51 7.74 -0.48 -5.44
C LEU A 51 6.71 -0.96 -6.47
N ARG A 52 6.81 -0.51 -7.74
CA ARG A 52 5.91 -0.95 -8.80
C ARG A 52 6.26 -2.38 -9.21
N LEU A 53 5.25 -3.24 -9.23
CA LEU A 53 5.39 -4.58 -9.78
C LEU A 53 5.31 -4.52 -11.30
N HIS A 54 6.39 -4.94 -11.95
CA HIS A 54 6.43 -5.11 -13.41
C HIS A 54 5.86 -6.48 -13.81
N ALA A 55 5.69 -6.72 -15.11
CA ALA A 55 5.11 -7.96 -15.61
C ALA A 55 5.84 -9.21 -15.10
N GLU A 56 7.17 -9.18 -15.02
CA GLU A 56 7.96 -10.28 -14.45
C GLU A 56 7.65 -10.51 -12.96
N ASP A 57 7.57 -9.43 -12.17
CA ASP A 57 7.22 -9.52 -10.75
C ASP A 57 5.82 -10.09 -10.56
N ILE A 58 4.87 -9.67 -11.39
CA ILE A 58 3.48 -10.13 -11.36
C ILE A 58 3.40 -11.60 -11.74
N HIS A 59 4.08 -12.01 -12.80
CA HIS A 59 4.14 -13.41 -13.22
C HIS A 59 4.67 -14.29 -12.07
N ARG A 60 5.77 -13.87 -11.44
CA ARG A 60 6.34 -14.56 -10.29
C ARG A 60 5.39 -14.55 -9.08
N TYR A 61 4.74 -13.43 -8.81
CA TYR A 61 3.81 -13.27 -7.70
C TYR A 61 2.58 -14.18 -7.83
N PHE A 62 2.02 -14.30 -9.04
CA PHE A 62 0.93 -15.21 -9.35
C PHE A 62 1.37 -16.67 -9.21
N ALA A 63 2.55 -17.02 -9.75
CA ALA A 63 3.10 -18.37 -9.65
C ALA A 63 3.31 -18.79 -8.18
N LEU A 64 3.86 -17.91 -7.34
CA LEU A 64 4.00 -18.12 -5.89
C LEU A 64 2.64 -18.30 -5.18
N SER A 65 1.57 -17.78 -5.77
CA SER A 65 0.20 -17.88 -5.26
C SER A 65 -0.57 -19.07 -5.82
N GLY A 66 0.07 -19.93 -6.62
CA GLY A 66 -0.52 -21.11 -7.26
C GLY A 66 -1.34 -20.81 -8.52
N CYS A 67 -1.18 -19.62 -9.10
CA CYS A 67 -1.85 -19.21 -10.34
C CYS A 67 -0.83 -19.08 -11.46
N ALA A 68 -1.16 -19.59 -12.65
CA ALA A 68 -0.36 -19.38 -13.84
C ALA A 68 -1.03 -18.34 -14.72
N VAL A 69 -0.29 -17.30 -15.10
CA VAL A 69 -0.72 -16.29 -16.08
C VAL A 69 0.32 -16.24 -17.19
N SER A 70 -0.13 -15.99 -18.41
CA SER A 70 0.77 -15.74 -19.54
C SER A 70 1.50 -14.40 -19.40
N ASP A 71 2.58 -14.22 -20.15
CA ASP A 71 3.30 -12.93 -20.21
C ASP A 71 2.38 -11.77 -20.67
N GLU A 72 1.45 -12.06 -21.59
CA GLU A 72 0.46 -11.09 -22.05
C GLU A 72 -0.49 -10.69 -20.91
N GLU A 73 -1.01 -11.66 -20.16
CA GLU A 73 -1.85 -11.41 -18.99
C GLU A 73 -1.11 -10.62 -17.91
N ALA A 74 0.13 -10.99 -17.60
CA ALA A 74 0.96 -10.27 -16.65
C ALA A 74 1.22 -8.81 -17.09
N GLY A 75 1.49 -8.60 -18.38
CA GLY A 75 1.61 -7.28 -18.99
C GLY A 75 0.33 -6.44 -18.89
N ARG A 76 -0.82 -7.06 -19.13
CA ARG A 76 -2.14 -6.41 -18.98
C ARG A 76 -2.42 -6.02 -17.53
N ILE A 77 -2.10 -6.89 -16.57
CA ILE A 77 -2.23 -6.57 -15.14
C ILE A 77 -1.30 -5.41 -14.77
N ALA A 78 -0.03 -5.45 -15.19
CA ALA A 78 0.94 -4.39 -14.94
C ALA A 78 0.44 -3.04 -15.45
N GLY A 79 -0.05 -3.00 -16.70
CA GLY A 79 -0.59 -1.79 -17.32
C GLY A 79 -1.83 -1.25 -16.61
N TYR A 80 -2.76 -2.12 -16.24
CA TYR A 80 -4.03 -1.71 -15.62
C TYR A 80 -3.86 -1.25 -14.17
N THR A 81 -2.98 -1.92 -13.44
CA THR A 81 -2.73 -1.65 -12.02
C THR A 81 -1.64 -0.59 -11.82
N GLU A 82 -0.97 -0.19 -12.89
CA GLU A 82 0.30 0.56 -12.86
C GLU A 82 1.35 -0.04 -11.92
N GLY A 83 1.28 -1.36 -11.68
CA GLY A 83 2.14 -2.06 -10.73
C GLY A 83 1.84 -1.81 -9.26
N TRP A 84 0.72 -1.16 -8.91
CA TRP A 84 0.35 -0.96 -7.49
C TRP A 84 0.00 -2.30 -6.84
N VAL A 85 0.78 -2.69 -5.83
CA VAL A 85 0.69 -4.00 -5.18
C VAL A 85 -0.72 -4.37 -4.70
N ILE A 86 -1.50 -3.41 -4.17
CA ILE A 86 -2.89 -3.68 -3.74
C ILE A 86 -3.81 -3.93 -4.93
N ALA A 87 -3.64 -3.24 -6.05
CA ALA A 87 -4.42 -3.47 -7.25
C ALA A 87 -4.05 -4.83 -7.90
N VAL A 88 -2.76 -5.18 -7.92
CA VAL A 88 -2.28 -6.51 -8.36
C VAL A 88 -2.86 -7.62 -7.47
N TYR A 89 -2.84 -7.43 -6.15
CA TYR A 89 -3.44 -8.38 -5.21
C TYR A 89 -4.93 -8.59 -5.46
N LEU A 90 -5.69 -7.51 -5.70
CA LEU A 90 -7.11 -7.62 -6.02
C LEU A 90 -7.36 -8.36 -7.34
N GLN A 91 -6.51 -8.15 -8.35
CA GLN A 91 -6.58 -8.92 -9.60
C GLN A 91 -6.27 -10.40 -9.38
N LEU A 92 -5.27 -10.74 -8.55
CA LEU A 92 -4.98 -12.13 -8.17
C LEU A 92 -6.18 -12.78 -7.47
N ARG A 93 -6.81 -12.06 -6.53
CA ARG A 93 -8.01 -12.55 -5.81
C ARG A 93 -9.16 -12.79 -6.78
N SER A 94 -9.44 -11.84 -7.66
CA SER A 94 -10.45 -11.98 -8.71
C SER A 94 -10.18 -13.19 -9.61
N TYR A 95 -8.94 -13.34 -10.06
CA TYR A 95 -8.52 -14.43 -10.94
C TYR A 95 -8.72 -15.80 -10.28
N ARG A 96 -8.50 -15.91 -8.98
CA ARG A 96 -8.74 -17.15 -8.23
C ARG A 96 -10.22 -17.52 -8.10
N GLU A 97 -11.12 -16.54 -8.07
CA GLU A 97 -12.56 -16.77 -7.95
C GLU A 97 -13.22 -17.07 -9.30
N GLU A 98 -12.81 -16.34 -10.35
CA GLU A 98 -13.49 -16.36 -11.66
C GLU A 98 -12.70 -17.11 -12.74
N GLY A 99 -11.42 -17.43 -12.50
CA GLY A 99 -10.52 -18.02 -13.49
C GLY A 99 -10.11 -17.07 -14.62
N ALA A 100 -10.51 -15.79 -14.54
CA ALA A 100 -10.25 -14.78 -15.56
C ALA A 100 -9.89 -13.43 -14.92
N LEU A 101 -9.14 -12.62 -15.67
CA LEU A 101 -8.75 -11.28 -15.22
C LEU A 101 -9.91 -10.30 -15.31
N SER A 102 -10.10 -9.50 -14.26
CA SER A 102 -11.11 -8.44 -14.22
C SER A 102 -10.49 -7.09 -14.63
N VAL A 103 -9.84 -7.07 -15.80
CA VAL A 103 -9.07 -5.91 -16.30
C VAL A 103 -9.98 -4.74 -16.68
N ALA A 104 -11.29 -4.97 -16.86
CA ALA A 104 -12.25 -3.89 -17.14
C ALA A 104 -12.75 -3.18 -15.87
N SER A 105 -12.57 -3.81 -14.71
CA SER A 105 -13.18 -3.38 -13.45
C SER A 105 -12.19 -2.54 -12.64
N GLY A 106 -12.52 -1.26 -12.44
CA GLY A 106 -11.71 -0.34 -11.64
C GLY A 106 -11.33 -0.91 -10.28
N ILE A 107 -10.22 -0.45 -9.69
CA ILE A 107 -9.80 -0.87 -8.34
C ILE A 107 -10.94 -0.73 -7.31
N TYR A 108 -11.80 0.28 -7.47
CA TYR A 108 -12.98 0.48 -6.63
C TYR A 108 -14.02 -0.64 -6.77
N VAL A 109 -14.25 -1.15 -7.98
CA VAL A 109 -15.17 -2.27 -8.23
C VAL A 109 -14.63 -3.55 -7.59
N LEU A 110 -13.33 -3.79 -7.72
CA LEU A 110 -12.69 -4.93 -7.05
C LEU A 110 -12.68 -4.80 -5.53
N MET A 111 -12.44 -3.59 -5.01
CA MET A 111 -12.53 -3.31 -3.57
C MET A 111 -13.95 -3.54 -3.06
N GLU A 112 -14.97 -3.07 -3.77
CA GLU A 112 -16.36 -3.27 -3.37
C GLU A 112 -16.71 -4.77 -3.38
N ARG A 113 -16.41 -5.47 -4.47
CA ARG A 113 -16.79 -6.88 -4.62
C ARG A 113 -16.01 -7.80 -3.70
N LEU A 114 -14.67 -7.70 -3.69
CA LEU A 114 -13.79 -8.66 -3.01
C LEU A 114 -13.54 -8.33 -1.55
N VAL A 115 -13.72 -7.06 -1.15
CA VAL A 115 -13.49 -6.62 0.23
C VAL A 115 -14.81 -6.22 0.87
N TRP A 116 -15.56 -5.28 0.29
CA TRP A 116 -16.74 -4.74 0.95
C TRP A 116 -17.88 -5.75 1.11
N TYR A 117 -18.25 -6.47 0.04
CA TYR A 117 -19.32 -7.46 0.08
C TYR A 117 -18.94 -8.76 0.82
N ALA A 118 -17.65 -8.99 1.04
CA ALA A 118 -17.18 -10.11 1.87
C ALA A 118 -17.37 -9.85 3.38
N LEU A 119 -17.65 -8.60 3.77
CA LEU A 119 -17.86 -8.22 5.17
C LEU A 119 -19.34 -8.33 5.56
N ASP A 120 -19.59 -8.74 6.80
CA ASP A 120 -20.94 -8.69 7.37
C ASP A 120 -21.36 -7.26 7.71
N THR A 121 -22.66 -7.08 8.02
CA THR A 121 -23.24 -5.76 8.34
C THR A 121 -22.55 -5.08 9.52
N ALA A 122 -22.12 -5.84 10.53
CA ALA A 122 -21.47 -5.29 11.71
C ALA A 122 -20.07 -4.77 11.37
N GLN A 123 -19.31 -5.52 10.57
CA GLN A 123 -17.99 -5.15 10.07
C GLN A 123 -18.04 -3.93 9.13
N GLN A 124 -19.00 -3.90 8.20
CA GLN A 124 -19.23 -2.74 7.33
C GLN A 124 -19.55 -1.48 8.15
N THR A 125 -20.48 -1.59 9.10
CA THR A 125 -20.84 -0.49 10.00
C THR A 125 -19.64 0.00 10.81
N PHE A 126 -18.80 -0.92 11.29
CA PHE A 126 -17.58 -0.59 12.01
C PHE A 126 -16.59 0.20 11.14
N LEU A 127 -16.33 -0.23 9.91
CA LEU A 127 -15.45 0.49 8.99
C LEU A 127 -15.97 1.89 8.64
N LEU A 128 -17.28 2.06 8.45
CA LEU A 128 -17.89 3.38 8.23
C LEU A 128 -17.77 4.31 9.44
N ARG A 129 -17.89 3.77 10.65
CA ARG A 129 -17.62 4.57 11.87
C ARG A 129 -16.16 5.00 11.90
N LEU A 130 -15.24 4.09 11.55
CA LEU A 130 -13.81 4.36 11.51
C LEU A 130 -13.40 5.38 10.43
N SER A 131 -14.08 5.42 9.28
CA SER A 131 -13.72 6.30 8.16
C SER A 131 -13.83 7.79 8.50
N SER A 132 -14.59 8.14 9.53
CA SER A 132 -14.69 9.52 10.04
C SER A 132 -13.43 9.98 10.79
N PHE A 133 -12.58 9.05 11.23
CA PHE A 133 -11.38 9.36 12.00
C PHE A 133 -10.15 9.51 11.09
N ARG A 134 -9.43 10.62 11.26
CA ARG A 134 -8.15 10.85 10.59
C ARG A 134 -7.03 9.92 11.08
N THR A 135 -7.08 9.52 12.35
CA THR A 135 -6.08 8.65 12.97
C THR A 135 -6.78 7.64 13.85
N ILE A 136 -6.47 6.36 13.62
CA ILE A 136 -7.00 5.26 14.41
C ILE A 136 -5.83 4.69 15.21
N THR A 137 -5.95 4.69 16.53
CA THR A 137 -4.99 4.04 17.42
C THR A 137 -5.62 2.79 18.01
N GLN A 138 -4.79 1.81 18.38
CA GLN A 138 -5.27 0.54 18.95
C GLN A 138 -6.19 0.74 20.17
N ARG A 139 -5.94 1.80 20.98
CA ARG A 139 -6.79 2.17 22.13
C ARG A 139 -8.16 2.73 21.75
N ALA A 140 -8.29 3.37 20.58
CA ALA A 140 -9.57 3.90 20.10
C ALA A 140 -10.46 2.80 19.50
N GLY A 141 -9.87 1.78 18.86
CA GLY A 141 -10.61 0.67 18.23
C GLY A 141 -11.44 -0.18 19.21
N LEU A 142 -10.98 -0.33 20.46
CA LEU A 142 -11.66 -1.15 21.48
C LEU A 142 -12.85 -0.46 22.17
N ARG A 143 -13.05 0.84 21.96
CA ARG A 143 -14.24 1.56 22.47
C ARG A 143 -15.41 1.55 21.49
N GLY A 144 -15.14 1.41 20.19
CA GLY A 144 -16.18 1.35 19.15
C GLY A 144 -16.92 0.02 19.06
N SER A 145 -16.44 -1.02 19.74
CA SER A 145 -17.03 -2.38 19.76
C SER A 145 -18.00 -2.63 20.93
N ARG A 146 -18.32 -1.58 21.73
CA ARG A 146 -19.29 -1.66 22.84
C ARG A 146 -20.43 -0.62 22.71
N LEU A 147 -20.86 -0.34 21.48
CA LEU A 147 -22.04 0.45 21.16
C LEU A 147 -22.84 -0.20 20.03
#